data_AF-A0ABF7R4J5-F1
#
_entry.id   AF-A0ABF7R4J5-F1
#
_cell.length_a   1.000
_cell.length_b   1.000
_cell.length_c   1.000
_cell.angle_alpha   90.00
_cell.angle_beta   90.00
_cell.angle_gamma   90.00
#
_symmetry.space_group_name_H-M   'P 1'
#
loop_
_entity.id
_entity.type
_entity.pdbx_description
1 polymer ?
#
loop_
_entity_poly.entity_id
_entity_poly.type
_entity_poly.pdbx_seq_one_letter_code
_entity_poly.pdbx_strand_id
1 'polypeptide(L)'
;MEMTYEQYLGELESERVHVTTGQVSAAVVQQATTLKAGLMDMAEQIATGHLSQYNWEVKVPVGDPVSVRLEMNLINVPMAEAQRLDPKLLERDQPYPVKVYMIVEGEQLNQSGLRIDELGDADAVSDQPNSFVTPLGEWLVNQLSALTQNRAAQEEDD
;
A
#
# COMPACT_ATOMS: atom_id res chain seq x y z
N MET A 1 13.47 10.18 2.34
CA MET A 1 13.21 10.84 3.61
C MET A 1 13.51 9.80 4.68
N GLU A 2 13.97 10.25 5.84
CA GLU A 2 14.21 9.38 6.98
C GLU A 2 13.41 9.90 8.17
N MET A 3 12.93 8.99 9.00
CA MET A 3 12.21 9.31 10.23
C MET A 3 12.65 8.36 11.34
N THR A 4 12.75 8.87 12.56
CA THR A 4 12.81 7.99 13.74
C THR A 4 11.44 7.37 13.98
N TYR A 5 11.41 6.29 14.77
CA TYR A 5 10.16 5.67 15.21
C TYR A 5 9.18 6.69 15.83
N GLU A 6 9.68 7.57 16.70
CA GLU A 6 8.84 8.57 17.38
C GLU A 6 8.33 9.65 16.45
N GLN A 7 9.14 10.10 15.48
CA GLN A 7 8.70 11.05 14.45
C GLN A 7 7.58 10.45 13.61
N TYR A 8 7.75 9.20 13.17
CA TYR A 8 6.76 8.50 12.38
C TYR A 8 5.44 8.36 13.12
N LEU A 9 5.45 7.86 14.36
CA LEU A 9 4.23 7.77 15.18
C LEU A 9 3.60 9.13 15.44
N GLY A 10 4.41 10.16 15.69
CA GLY A 10 3.93 11.53 15.89
C GLY A 10 3.21 12.10 14.67
N GLU A 11 3.66 11.78 13.45
CA GLU A 11 2.94 12.14 12.22
C GLU A 11 1.58 11.42 12.13
N LEU A 12 1.54 10.11 12.41
CA LEU A 12 0.31 9.30 12.36
C LEU A 12 -0.74 9.79 13.37
N GLU A 13 -0.34 10.04 14.62
CA GLU A 13 -1.25 10.49 15.70
C GLU A 13 -1.80 11.89 15.47
N SER A 14 -1.04 12.73 14.76
CA SER A 14 -1.43 14.11 14.48
C SER A 14 -2.38 14.26 13.28
N GLU A 15 -2.82 13.15 12.68
CA GLU A 15 -3.64 13.10 11.47
C GLU A 15 -3.00 13.87 10.29
N ARG A 16 -1.67 13.99 10.26
CA ARG A 16 -0.90 14.66 9.19
C ARG A 16 -0.64 13.76 7.98
N VAL A 17 -1.22 12.56 7.96
CA VAL A 17 -1.17 11.66 6.80
C VAL A 17 -2.15 12.16 5.75
N HIS A 18 -1.65 12.39 4.54
CA HIS A 18 -2.52 12.61 3.40
C HIS A 18 -3.15 11.28 2.96
N VAL A 19 -4.47 11.17 3.04
CA VAL A 19 -5.18 9.94 2.64
C VAL A 19 -6.05 10.23 1.43
N THR A 20 -5.72 9.60 0.31
CA THR A 20 -6.56 9.57 -0.88
C THR A 20 -7.28 8.23 -0.95
N THR A 21 -8.60 8.23 -1.13
CA THR A 21 -9.39 7.00 -1.29
C THR A 21 -10.36 7.12 -2.46
N GLY A 22 -10.47 6.07 -3.26
CA GLY A 22 -11.43 6.02 -4.37
C GLY A 22 -11.87 4.60 -4.72
N GLN A 23 -13.10 4.46 -5.22
CA GLN A 23 -13.60 3.20 -5.77
C GLN A 23 -13.21 3.03 -7.23
N VAL A 24 -12.79 1.83 -7.59
CA VAL A 24 -12.34 1.48 -8.95
C VAL A 24 -12.69 0.03 -9.27
N SER A 25 -12.82 -0.32 -10.55
CA SER A 25 -12.97 -1.74 -10.94
C SER A 25 -11.60 -2.42 -11.08
N ALA A 26 -11.57 -3.75 -10.94
CA ALA A 26 -10.37 -4.54 -11.18
C ALA A 26 -9.73 -4.27 -12.55
N ALA A 27 -10.54 -4.06 -13.60
CA ALA A 27 -10.05 -3.76 -14.95
C ALA A 27 -9.42 -2.35 -15.06
N VAL A 28 -9.91 -1.37 -14.29
CA VAL A 28 -9.42 0.01 -14.35
C VAL A 28 -8.18 0.20 -13.48
N VAL A 29 -8.12 -0.43 -12.30
CA VAL A 29 -6.95 -0.31 -11.41
C VAL A 29 -5.69 -0.91 -12.01
N GLN A 30 -5.81 -1.95 -12.85
CA GLN A 30 -4.68 -2.55 -13.57
C GLN A 30 -4.17 -1.68 -14.75
N GLN A 31 -4.81 -0.56 -15.07
CA GLN A 31 -4.33 0.34 -16.12
C GLN A 31 -3.18 1.18 -15.62
N ALA A 32 -2.12 1.28 -16.44
CA ALA A 32 -0.93 2.07 -16.13
C ALA A 32 -1.26 3.54 -15.80
N THR A 33 -2.31 4.11 -16.40
CA THR A 33 -2.79 5.47 -16.10
C THR A 33 -3.31 5.62 -14.67
N THR A 34 -4.07 4.64 -14.18
CA THR A 34 -4.61 4.63 -12.81
C THR A 34 -3.50 4.47 -11.78
N LEU A 35 -2.59 3.52 -12.01
CA LEU A 35 -1.44 3.27 -11.14
C LEU A 35 -0.50 4.48 -11.09
N LYS A 36 -0.22 5.07 -12.25
CA LYS A 36 0.57 6.29 -12.35
C LYS A 36 -0.07 7.44 -11.58
N ALA A 37 -1.39 7.61 -11.62
CA ALA A 37 -2.06 8.66 -10.87
C ALA A 37 -1.85 8.52 -9.35
N GLY A 38 -1.96 7.31 -8.80
CA GLY A 38 -1.69 7.09 -7.37
C GLY A 38 -0.22 7.28 -6.99
N LEU A 39 0.72 6.86 -7.84
CA LEU A 39 2.15 7.11 -7.62
C LEU A 39 2.50 8.60 -7.71
N MET A 40 1.88 9.34 -8.61
CA MET A 40 2.07 10.79 -8.74
C MET A 40 1.49 11.55 -7.55
N ASP A 41 0.32 11.16 -7.06
CA ASP A 41 -0.28 11.71 -5.85
C ASP A 41 0.65 11.52 -4.65
N MET A 42 1.14 10.29 -4.45
CA MET A 42 2.09 9.99 -3.39
C MET A 42 3.41 10.77 -3.54
N ALA A 43 3.96 10.87 -4.74
CA ALA A 43 5.16 11.68 -5.00
C ALA A 43 4.97 13.16 -4.65
N GLU A 44 3.81 13.74 -4.95
CA GLU A 44 3.48 15.12 -4.58
C GLU A 44 3.45 15.32 -3.06
N GLN A 45 2.87 14.36 -2.32
CA GLN A 45 2.84 14.42 -0.85
C GLN A 45 4.23 14.22 -0.23
N ILE A 46 5.04 13.32 -0.77
CA ILE A 46 6.43 13.16 -0.33
C ILE A 46 7.22 14.46 -0.54
N ALA A 47 7.06 15.12 -1.70
CA ALA A 47 7.74 16.37 -2.00
C ALA A 47 7.33 17.54 -1.09
N THR A 48 6.14 17.49 -0.48
CA THR A 48 5.68 18.45 0.53
C THR A 48 6.07 18.07 1.96
N GLY A 49 6.73 16.92 2.15
CA GLY A 49 7.21 16.44 3.44
C GLY A 49 6.16 15.71 4.27
N HIS A 50 5.06 15.28 3.67
CA HIS A 50 3.98 14.57 4.35
C HIS A 50 4.05 13.05 4.12
N LEU A 51 3.63 12.28 5.13
CA LEU A 51 3.29 10.88 4.93
C LEU A 51 2.00 10.79 4.10
N SER A 52 1.90 9.77 3.25
CA SER A 52 0.75 9.57 2.38
C SER A 52 0.32 8.11 2.31
N GLN A 53 -0.99 7.94 2.15
CA GLN A 53 -1.66 6.70 1.83
C GLN A 53 -2.58 6.93 0.63
N TYR A 54 -2.49 6.04 -0.36
CA TYR A 54 -3.41 6.00 -1.49
C TYR A 54 -4.15 4.68 -1.47
N ASN A 55 -5.48 4.69 -1.34
CA ASN A 55 -6.33 3.51 -1.28
C ASN A 55 -7.27 3.41 -2.50
N TRP A 56 -7.13 2.33 -3.25
CA TRP A 56 -8.10 1.88 -4.23
C TRP A 56 -9.01 0.82 -3.61
N GLU A 57 -10.28 1.15 -3.47
CA GLU A 57 -11.35 0.19 -3.17
C GLU A 57 -11.75 -0.53 -4.47
N VAL A 58 -11.19 -1.71 -4.69
CA VAL A 58 -11.29 -2.45 -5.96
C VAL A 58 -12.51 -3.34 -5.97
N LYS A 59 -13.50 -2.98 -6.80
CA LYS A 59 -14.63 -3.83 -7.15
C LYS A 59 -14.17 -4.97 -8.05
N VAL A 60 -14.37 -6.18 -7.57
CA VAL A 60 -14.02 -7.44 -8.24
C VAL A 60 -15.29 -8.18 -8.68
N PRO A 61 -15.21 -9.08 -9.69
CA PRO A 61 -16.41 -9.66 -10.29
C PRO A 61 -17.21 -10.61 -9.37
N VAL A 62 -16.51 -11.30 -8.48
CA VAL A 62 -17.05 -12.32 -7.57
C VAL A 62 -16.58 -11.99 -6.17
N GLY A 63 -17.46 -12.07 -5.17
CA GLY A 63 -17.16 -11.78 -3.77
C GLY A 63 -17.05 -10.29 -3.45
N ASP A 64 -16.63 -10.00 -2.22
CA ASP A 64 -16.54 -8.62 -1.74
C ASP A 64 -15.38 -7.85 -2.37
N PRO A 65 -15.48 -6.50 -2.45
CA PRO A 65 -14.38 -5.64 -2.85
C PRO A 65 -13.12 -5.87 -2.01
N VAL A 66 -11.96 -5.59 -2.61
CA VAL A 66 -10.67 -5.66 -1.90
C VAL A 66 -10.02 -4.28 -1.88
N SER A 67 -9.33 -3.97 -0.79
CA SER A 67 -8.57 -2.73 -0.67
C SER A 67 -7.16 -2.97 -1.20
N VAL A 68 -6.71 -2.10 -2.12
CA VAL A 68 -5.33 -2.06 -2.61
C VAL A 68 -4.75 -0.70 -2.26
N ARG A 69 -3.63 -0.67 -1.54
CA ARG A 69 -3.08 0.55 -0.98
C ARG A 69 -1.60 0.72 -1.30
N LEU A 70 -1.20 1.96 -1.49
CA LEU A 70 0.18 2.40 -1.31
C LEU A 70 0.26 3.09 0.06
N GLU A 71 1.22 2.69 0.88
CA GLU A 71 1.43 3.28 2.21
C GLU A 71 2.91 3.54 2.47
N MET A 72 3.21 4.73 3.00
CA MET A 72 4.54 5.07 3.50
C MET A 72 4.76 4.53 4.91
N ASN A 73 5.63 3.53 5.08
CA ASN A 73 5.94 2.95 6.40
C ASN A 73 7.46 2.82 6.63
N LEU A 74 7.86 2.67 7.89
CA LEU A 74 9.26 2.35 8.24
C LEU A 74 9.59 0.87 8.01
N ILE A 75 8.60 -0.01 8.18
CA ILE A 75 8.68 -1.46 7.98
C ILE A 75 7.37 -1.99 7.40
N ASN A 76 7.27 -3.29 7.13
CA ASN A 76 6.10 -3.94 6.52
C ASN A 76 4.88 -4.09 7.46
N VAL A 77 4.54 -3.04 8.21
CA VAL A 77 3.37 -2.99 9.09
C VAL A 77 2.47 -1.86 8.60
N PRO A 78 1.16 -2.11 8.36
CA PRO A 78 0.24 -1.06 7.90
C PRO A 78 0.18 0.12 8.87
N MET A 79 -0.05 1.32 8.35
CA MET A 79 -0.13 2.55 9.17
C MET A 79 -1.14 2.42 10.32
N ALA A 80 -2.28 1.77 10.07
CA ALA A 80 -3.32 1.55 11.07
C ALA A 80 -2.87 0.71 12.28
N GLU A 81 -1.86 -0.15 12.08
CA GLU A 81 -1.31 -1.03 13.12
C GLU A 81 0.04 -0.51 13.65
N ALA A 82 0.53 0.63 13.15
CA ALA A 82 1.83 1.17 13.50
C ALA A 82 1.98 1.49 15.00
N GLN A 83 0.90 1.91 15.68
CA GLN A 83 0.94 2.15 17.13
C GLN A 83 1.20 0.87 17.94
N ARG A 84 0.96 -0.31 17.35
CA ARG A 84 1.23 -1.61 17.95
C ARG A 84 2.62 -2.14 17.61
N LEU A 85 3.41 -1.38 16.86
CA LEU A 85 4.81 -1.70 16.60
C LEU A 85 5.54 -1.83 17.93
N ASP A 86 6.01 -3.04 18.23
CA ASP A 86 6.87 -3.30 19.38
C ASP A 86 8.17 -2.48 19.20
N PRO A 87 8.54 -1.59 20.16
CA PRO A 87 9.79 -0.84 20.12
C PRO A 87 11.05 -1.73 20.05
N LYS A 88 10.92 -3.05 20.16
CA LYS A 88 12.01 -4.01 19.89
C LYS A 88 12.32 -4.21 18.41
N LEU A 89 11.42 -3.80 17.50
CA LEU A 89 11.61 -3.95 16.06
C LEU A 89 12.40 -2.79 15.45
N LEU A 90 12.38 -1.62 16.08
CA LEU A 90 13.06 -0.41 15.64
C LEU A 90 13.70 0.29 16.83
N GLU A 91 14.96 0.68 16.70
CA GLU A 91 15.66 1.48 17.70
C GLU A 91 15.07 2.90 17.73
N ARG A 92 14.68 3.39 18.90
CA ARG A 92 13.89 4.64 19.05
C ARG A 92 14.57 5.87 18.43
N ASP A 93 15.87 6.01 18.67
CA ASP A 93 16.64 7.18 18.27
C ASP A 93 17.30 7.03 16.89
N GLN A 94 17.21 5.84 16.28
CA GLN A 94 17.76 5.59 14.95
C GLN A 94 16.78 6.09 13.88
N PRO A 95 17.22 6.96 12.95
CA PRO A 95 16.43 7.26 11.77
C PRO A 95 16.44 6.06 10.80
N TYR A 96 15.26 5.74 10.27
CA TYR A 96 15.06 4.72 9.25
C TYR A 96 14.56 5.35 7.95
N PRO A 97 14.94 4.81 6.78
CA PRO A 97 14.36 5.25 5.52
C PRO A 97 12.85 4.96 5.51
N VAL A 98 12.06 5.96 5.14
CA VAL A 98 10.63 5.74 4.88
C VAL A 98 10.49 5.10 3.50
N LYS A 99 9.71 4.03 3.44
CA LYS A 99 9.51 3.23 2.23
C LYS A 99 8.04 3.22 1.83
N VAL A 100 7.79 3.04 0.54
CA VAL A 100 6.45 2.82 0.01
C VAL A 100 6.20 1.31 -0.05
N TYR A 101 5.12 0.87 0.58
CA TYR A 101 4.63 -0.50 0.58
C TYR A 101 3.37 -0.61 -0.26
N MET A 102 3.26 -1.69 -1.02
CA MET A 102 2.06 -2.14 -1.69
C MET A 102 1.32 -3.09 -0.76
N ILE A 103 0.06 -2.81 -0.50
CA ILE A 103 -0.77 -3.58 0.41
C ILE A 103 -2.03 -3.99 -0.33
N VAL A 104 -2.41 -5.26 -0.21
CA VAL A 104 -3.74 -5.72 -0.62
C VAL A 104 -4.38 -6.44 0.55
N GLU A 105 -5.64 -6.13 0.80
CA GLU A 105 -6.42 -6.66 1.90
C GLU A 105 -7.82 -7.02 1.43
N GLY A 106 -8.23 -8.23 1.76
CA GLY A 106 -9.54 -8.77 1.39
C GLY A 106 -9.65 -10.25 1.69
N GLU A 107 -10.89 -10.70 1.90
CA GLU A 107 -11.17 -12.12 2.09
C GLU A 107 -10.76 -12.95 0.86
N GLN A 108 -10.46 -14.23 1.09
CA GLN A 108 -10.00 -15.19 0.08
C GLN A 108 -8.70 -14.82 -0.66
N LEU A 109 -8.02 -13.72 -0.30
CA LEU A 109 -6.73 -13.38 -0.90
C LEU A 109 -5.66 -14.44 -0.57
N ASN A 110 -5.56 -14.78 0.72
CA ASN A 110 -4.71 -15.82 1.28
C ASN A 110 -5.24 -16.17 2.69
N GLN A 111 -4.52 -16.99 3.46
CA GLN A 111 -4.94 -17.40 4.81
C GLN A 111 -5.18 -16.22 5.78
N SER A 112 -4.41 -15.13 5.67
CA SER A 112 -4.55 -13.95 6.54
C SER A 112 -5.43 -12.85 5.94
N GLY A 113 -5.84 -12.96 4.67
CA GLY A 113 -6.55 -11.91 3.95
C GLY A 113 -5.73 -10.63 3.71
N LEU A 114 -4.41 -10.69 3.90
CA LEU A 114 -3.51 -9.53 3.82
C LEU A 114 -2.21 -9.92 3.14
N ARG A 115 -1.74 -9.08 2.21
CA ARG A 115 -0.41 -9.17 1.62
C ARG A 115 0.23 -7.79 1.57
N ILE A 116 1.49 -7.71 1.97
CA ILE A 116 2.30 -6.49 2.01
C ILE A 116 3.63 -6.80 1.32
N ASP A 117 4.03 -5.96 0.37
CA ASP A 117 5.34 -6.02 -0.27
C ASP A 117 5.92 -4.60 -0.38
N GLU A 118 7.25 -4.50 -0.35
CA GLU A 118 7.96 -3.23 -0.54
C GLU A 118 7.98 -2.86 -2.02
N LEU A 119 7.63 -1.61 -2.36
CA LEU A 119 7.78 -1.06 -3.71
C LEU A 119 9.14 -0.39 -3.89
N GLY A 120 9.56 0.41 -2.91
CA GLY A 120 10.85 1.10 -2.91
C GLY A 120 10.93 2.20 -1.85
N ASP A 121 12.08 2.87 -1.77
CA ASP A 121 12.27 4.02 -0.89
C ASP A 121 11.39 5.20 -1.31
N ALA A 122 10.85 5.95 -0.36
CA ALA A 122 9.95 7.08 -0.64
C ALA A 122 10.63 8.16 -1.51
N ASP A 123 11.92 8.44 -1.31
CA ASP A 123 12.66 9.38 -2.17
C ASP A 123 12.71 8.90 -3.61
N ALA A 124 12.97 7.60 -3.83
CA ALA A 124 13.03 7.04 -5.16
C ALA A 124 11.67 7.10 -5.87
N VAL A 125 10.58 6.79 -5.14
CA VAL A 125 9.21 6.90 -5.66
C VAL A 125 8.85 8.35 -5.97
N SER A 126 9.29 9.30 -5.15
CA SER A 126 9.08 10.74 -5.37
C SER A 126 9.85 11.26 -6.60
N ASP A 127 11.12 10.88 -6.74
CA ASP A 127 11.99 11.36 -7.82
C ASP A 127 11.64 10.75 -9.18
N GLN A 128 11.21 9.49 -9.18
CA GLN A 128 10.99 8.71 -10.41
C GLN A 128 9.69 7.88 -10.36
N PRO A 129 8.51 8.46 -10.08
CA PRO A 129 7.28 7.68 -9.86
C PRO A 129 6.91 6.79 -11.05
N ASN A 130 7.26 7.21 -12.28
CA ASN A 130 6.98 6.44 -13.49
C ASN A 130 7.77 5.11 -13.56
N SER A 131 8.94 4.99 -12.93
CA SER A 131 9.72 3.75 -12.95
C SER A 131 9.06 2.64 -12.12
N PHE A 132 8.18 3.01 -11.19
CA PHE A 132 7.46 2.10 -10.30
C PHE A 132 6.09 1.63 -10.83
N VAL A 133 5.62 2.17 -11.97
CA VAL A 133 4.32 1.80 -12.55
C VAL A 133 4.30 0.33 -12.97
N THR A 134 5.35 -0.13 -13.66
CA THR A 134 5.47 -1.54 -14.10
C THR A 134 5.51 -2.51 -12.93
N PRO A 135 6.44 -2.39 -11.95
CA PRO A 135 6.49 -3.34 -10.84
C PRO A 135 5.21 -3.34 -9.99
N LEU A 136 4.58 -2.17 -9.76
CA LEU A 136 3.28 -2.08 -9.10
C LEU A 136 2.19 -2.83 -9.89
N GLY A 137 2.17 -2.64 -11.21
CA GLY A 137 1.21 -3.30 -12.09
C GLY A 137 1.37 -4.81 -12.12
N GLU A 138 2.61 -5.31 -12.26
CA GLU A 138 2.91 -6.75 -12.23
C GLU A 138 2.51 -7.38 -10.89
N TRP A 139 2.86 -6.71 -9.78
CA TRP A 139 2.48 -7.16 -8.45
C TRP A 139 0.96 -7.24 -8.30
N LEU A 140 0.23 -6.20 -8.71
CA LEU A 140 -1.23 -6.12 -8.59
C LEU A 140 -1.94 -7.19 -9.44
N VAL A 141 -1.49 -7.40 -10.68
CA VAL A 141 -2.01 -8.46 -11.56
C VAL A 141 -1.89 -9.82 -10.88
N ASN A 142 -0.75 -10.10 -10.25
CA ASN A 142 -0.54 -11.36 -9.54
C ASN A 142 -1.52 -11.52 -8.36
N GLN A 143 -1.72 -10.46 -7.55
CA GLN A 143 -2.62 -10.54 -6.39
C GLN A 143 -4.08 -10.73 -6.81
N LEU A 144 -4.55 -9.97 -7.81
CA LEU A 144 -5.94 -10.09 -8.28
C LEU A 144 -6.19 -11.42 -9.01
N SER A 145 -5.18 -11.96 -9.69
CA SER A 145 -5.25 -13.29 -10.30
C SER A 145 -5.35 -14.38 -9.24
N ALA A 146 -4.53 -14.31 -8.18
CA ALA A 146 -4.57 -15.25 -7.07
C ALA A 146 -5.93 -15.20 -6.35
N LEU A 147 -6.44 -13.99 -6.07
CA LEU A 147 -7.77 -13.80 -5.49
C LEU A 147 -8.87 -14.46 -6.34
N THR A 148 -8.83 -14.24 -7.66
CA THR A 148 -9.81 -14.82 -8.58
C THR A 148 -9.77 -16.34 -8.58
N GLN A 149 -8.57 -16.93 -8.58
CA GLN A 149 -8.40 -18.39 -8.51
C GLN A 149 -8.89 -18.98 -7.20
N ASN A 150 -8.58 -18.33 -6.07
CA ASN A 150 -9.01 -18.80 -4.75
C ASN A 150 -10.54 -18.77 -4.61
N ARG A 151 -11.20 -17.73 -5.13
CA ARG A 151 -12.66 -17.63 -5.10
C ARG A 151 -13.33 -18.68 -5.99
N ALA A 152 -12.79 -18.94 -7.17
CA ALA A 152 -13.28 -20.00 -8.05
C ALA A 152 -13.15 -21.39 -7.40
N ALA A 153 -12.02 -21.67 -6.74
CA ALA A 153 -11.81 -22.95 -6.06
C ALA A 153 -12.77 -23.16 -4.88
N GLN A 154 -13.10 -22.10 -4.14
CA GLN A 154 -14.07 -22.19 -3.04
C GLN A 154 -15.50 -22.41 -3.52
N GLU A 155 -15.90 -21.83 -4.65
CA GLU A 155 -17.21 -22.10 -5.27
C GLU A 155 -17.37 -23.55 -5.74
N GLU A 156 -16.27 -24.27 -6.04
CA GLU A 156 -16.29 -25.68 -6.44
C GLU A 156 -16.40 -26.65 -5.25
N ASP A 157 -16.02 -26.21 -4.04
CA ASP A 157 -16.01 -27.02 -2.81
C ASP A 157 -17.30 -26.89 -1.97
N ASP A 158 -18.16 -25.90 -2.27
CA ASP A 158 -19.46 -25.62 -1.61
C ASP A 158 -20.67 -26.29 -2.32
#